data_AF-A0A971C884-F1
#
_entry.id   AF-A0A971C884-F1
#
_cell.length_a   1.000
_cell.length_b   1.000
_cell.length_c   1.000
_cell.angle_alpha   90.00
_cell.angle_beta   90.00
_cell.angle_gamma   90.00
#
_symmetry.space_group_name_H-M   'P 1'
#
loop_
_entity.id
_entity.type
_entity.pdbx_description
1 polymer ?
#
loop_
_entity_poly.entity_id
_entity_poly.type
_entity_poly.pdbx_seq_one_letter_code
_entity_poly.pdbx_strand_id
1 'polypeptide(L)'
;APRDESIGWDNETRKKNLHLIINNARFLILPWVRSKNLASRILSLIAKRIVSDWYEQYHYEPVLLETFVEKRRFTGTCYKASNWTCVGDTKGRGKLDVHNECKLPVKSIWLYPLRKDFREWLRN
;
A
#
# COMPACT_ATOMS: atom_id res chain seq x y z
N ALA A 1 2.89 -5.79 -12.91
CA ALA A 1 2.41 -6.17 -11.56
C ALA A 1 1.22 -5.29 -11.27
N PRO A 2 0.17 -5.76 -10.54
CA PRO A 2 -1.12 -5.04 -10.53
C PRO A 2 -1.06 -3.57 -10.08
N ARG A 3 -0.18 -3.25 -9.10
CA ARG A 3 0.11 -1.85 -8.74
C ARG A 3 0.67 -1.06 -9.92
N ASP A 4 1.71 -1.57 -10.55
CA ASP A 4 2.40 -0.90 -11.66
C ASP A 4 1.43 -0.69 -12.83
N GLU A 5 0.57 -1.67 -13.13
CA GLU A 5 -0.50 -1.55 -14.14
C GLU A 5 -1.55 -0.50 -13.76
N SER A 6 -1.98 -0.46 -12.49
CA SER A 6 -2.94 0.55 -11.98
C SER A 6 -2.40 1.98 -12.02
N ILE A 7 -1.08 2.13 -11.84
CA ILE A 7 -0.37 3.41 -11.95
C ILE A 7 -0.05 3.73 -13.42
N GLY A 8 0.19 2.73 -14.27
CA GLY A 8 0.66 2.89 -15.65
C GLY A 8 2.18 3.01 -15.75
N TRP A 9 2.90 2.22 -14.96
CA TRP A 9 4.36 2.21 -14.90
C TRP A 9 5.02 1.22 -15.85
N ASP A 10 6.08 1.69 -16.51
CA ASP A 10 7.16 0.84 -16.99
C ASP A 10 8.24 0.63 -15.90
N ASN A 11 9.27 -0.15 -16.22
CA ASN A 11 10.33 -0.48 -15.27
C ASN A 11 11.20 0.71 -14.86
N GLU A 12 11.47 1.66 -15.76
CA GLU A 12 12.37 2.79 -15.49
C GLU A 12 11.66 3.86 -14.67
N THR A 13 10.43 4.21 -15.06
CA THR A 13 9.53 5.10 -14.32
C THR A 13 9.27 4.57 -12.92
N ARG A 14 9.03 3.25 -12.79
CA ARG A 14 8.88 2.60 -11.48
C ARG A 14 10.12 2.79 -10.61
N LYS A 15 11.33 2.54 -11.13
CA LYS A 15 12.57 2.67 -10.34
C LYS A 15 12.77 4.10 -9.86
N LYS A 16 12.51 5.08 -10.74
CA LYS A 16 12.62 6.51 -10.43
C LYS A 16 11.66 6.95 -9.34
N ASN A 17 10.38 6.55 -9.44
CA ASN A 17 9.30 7.13 -8.64
C ASN A 17 8.86 6.26 -7.45
N LEU A 18 9.48 5.10 -7.23
CA LEU A 18 9.12 4.21 -6.11
C LEU A 18 9.22 4.89 -4.74
N HIS A 19 10.16 5.81 -4.58
CA HIS A 19 10.36 6.54 -3.33
C HIS A 19 9.17 7.41 -2.92
N LEU A 20 8.30 7.79 -3.85
CA LEU A 20 7.08 8.56 -3.59
C LEU A 20 5.92 7.71 -3.04
N ILE A 21 6.11 6.39 -2.89
CA ILE A 21 5.13 5.46 -2.33
C ILE A 21 5.60 5.02 -0.94
N ILE A 22 4.70 5.10 0.04
CA ILE A 22 4.94 4.56 1.39
C ILE A 22 4.24 3.23 1.54
N ASN A 23 4.97 2.22 2.02
CA ASN A 23 4.43 0.93 2.34
C ASN A 23 4.02 0.84 3.81
N ASN A 24 2.72 0.65 4.07
CA ASN A 24 2.23 0.25 5.38
C ASN A 24 2.48 -1.26 5.58
N ALA A 25 3.71 -1.57 5.99
CA ALA A 25 4.22 -2.94 6.07
C ALA A 25 3.62 -3.75 7.22
N ARG A 26 3.27 -3.10 8.34
CA ARG A 26 2.72 -3.76 9.53
C ARG A 26 1.66 -2.90 10.18
N PHE A 27 0.43 -3.41 10.19
CA PHE A 27 -0.68 -2.82 10.92
C PHE A 27 -1.28 -3.88 11.84
N LEU A 28 -1.22 -3.65 13.16
CA LEU A 28 -1.62 -4.61 14.17
C LEU A 28 -2.45 -3.90 15.25
N ILE A 29 -3.64 -4.43 15.50
CA ILE A 29 -4.42 -4.14 16.70
C ILE A 29 -4.37 -5.41 17.54
N LEU A 30 -3.96 -5.27 18.80
CA LEU A 30 -3.82 -6.41 19.70
C LEU A 30 -5.20 -7.00 20.02
N PRO A 31 -5.32 -8.33 20.18
CA PRO A 31 -6.62 -9.02 20.23
C PRO A 31 -7.48 -8.64 21.45
N TRP A 32 -6.87 -8.11 22.51
CA TRP A 32 -7.59 -7.60 23.68
C TRP A 32 -8.17 -6.20 23.49
N VAL A 33 -7.78 -5.47 22.45
CA VAL A 33 -8.35 -4.16 22.12
C VAL A 33 -9.61 -4.37 21.28
N ARG A 34 -10.78 -4.12 21.90
CA ARG A 34 -12.07 -4.24 21.23
C ARG A 34 -12.72 -2.88 21.08
N SER A 35 -12.72 -2.34 19.87
CA SER A 35 -13.40 -1.08 19.55
C SER A 35 -13.90 -1.10 18.11
N LYS A 36 -15.17 -0.74 17.92
CA LYS A 36 -15.80 -0.70 16.60
C LYS A 36 -15.09 0.33 15.74
N ASN A 37 -14.78 -0.03 14.49
CA ASN A 37 -14.18 0.85 13.48
C ASN A 37 -12.81 1.46 13.87
N LEU A 38 -12.14 0.95 14.91
CA LEU A 38 -10.85 1.49 15.34
C LEU A 38 -9.81 1.41 14.22
N ALA A 39 -9.75 0.27 13.52
CA ALA A 39 -8.82 0.03 12.43
C ALA A 39 -8.94 1.07 11.30
N SER A 40 -10.14 1.22 10.75
CA SER A 40 -10.38 2.17 9.66
C SER A 40 -10.21 3.62 10.13
N ARG A 41 -10.61 3.95 11.36
CA ARG A 41 -10.38 5.28 11.94
C ARG A 41 -8.90 5.62 12.03
N ILE A 42 -8.06 4.71 12.54
CA ILE A 42 -6.61 4.92 12.62
C ILE A 42 -6.03 5.11 11.23
N LEU A 43 -6.38 4.26 10.26
CA LEU A 43 -5.90 4.37 8.88
C LEU A 43 -6.27 5.71 8.24
N SER A 44 -7.50 6.19 8.45
CA SER A 44 -7.94 7.50 7.95
C SER A 44 -7.22 8.67 8.62
N LEU A 45 -6.87 8.57 9.91
CA LEU A 45 -6.09 9.60 10.60
C LEU A 45 -4.65 9.64 10.10
N ILE A 46 -4.03 8.47 9.91
CA ILE A 46 -2.68 8.37 9.33
C ILE A 46 -2.65 9.01 7.94
N ALA A 47 -3.59 8.65 7.06
CA ALA A 47 -3.61 9.18 5.70
C ALA A 47 -3.72 10.72 5.62
N LYS A 48 -4.34 11.37 6.62
CA LYS A 48 -4.46 12.84 6.69
C LYS A 48 -3.18 13.54 7.16
N ARG A 49 -2.32 12.82 7.88
CA ARG A 49 -1.15 13.39 8.57
C ARG A 49 0.17 12.98 7.91
N ILE A 50 0.21 11.80 7.32
CA ILE A 50 1.46 11.17 6.89
C ILE A 50 2.28 12.02 5.93
N VAL A 51 1.66 12.82 5.06
CA VAL A 51 2.38 13.69 4.12
C VAL A 51 3.25 14.72 4.86
N SER A 52 2.69 15.38 5.88
CA SER A 52 3.45 16.37 6.67
C SER A 52 4.53 15.69 7.49
N ASP A 53 4.21 14.58 8.16
CA ASP A 53 5.18 13.83 8.96
C ASP A 53 6.36 13.35 8.10
N TRP A 54 6.10 12.96 6.85
CA TRP A 54 7.14 12.51 5.93
C TRP A 54 8.01 13.66 5.43
N TYR A 55 7.41 14.80 5.13
CA TYR A 55 8.14 15.99 4.68
C TYR A 55 9.06 16.53 5.79
N GLU A 56 8.58 16.56 7.04
CA GLU A 56 9.37 16.98 8.19
C GLU A 56 10.62 16.10 8.38
N GLN A 57 10.48 14.78 8.18
CA GLN A 57 11.56 13.82 8.41
C GLN A 57 12.49 13.63 7.19
N TYR A 58 11.95 13.65 5.98
CA TYR A 58 12.65 13.22 4.76
C TYR A 58 12.69 14.29 3.66
N HIS A 59 12.05 15.44 3.86
CA HIS A 59 12.04 16.58 2.94
C HIS A 59 11.49 16.29 1.54
N TYR A 60 10.56 15.34 1.43
CA TYR A 60 9.73 15.15 0.24
C TYR A 60 8.32 14.69 0.61
N GLU A 61 7.38 14.92 -0.30
CA GLU A 61 5.98 14.56 -0.12
C GLU A 61 5.64 13.24 -0.83
N PRO A 62 5.28 12.18 -0.08
CA PRO A 62 4.76 10.95 -0.67
C PRO A 62 3.40 11.23 -1.31
N VAL A 63 3.07 10.50 -2.39
CA VAL A 63 1.83 10.72 -3.14
C VAL A 63 0.86 9.55 -3.06
N LEU A 64 1.32 8.40 -2.58
CA LEU A 64 0.55 7.16 -2.53
C LEU A 64 0.96 6.31 -1.33
N LEU A 65 -0.02 5.70 -0.66
CA LEU A 65 0.22 4.61 0.28
C LEU A 65 -0.05 3.26 -0.42
N GLU A 66 0.74 2.25 -0.09
CA GLU A 66 0.51 0.87 -0.48
C GLU A 66 0.52 -0.07 0.75
N THR A 67 -0.17 -1.21 0.62
CA THR A 67 -0.05 -2.30 1.59
C THR A 67 -0.40 -3.64 0.93
N PHE A 68 -0.01 -4.73 1.59
CA PHE A 68 -0.17 -6.10 1.10
C PHE A 68 -0.85 -6.96 2.16
N VAL A 69 -2.04 -7.45 1.87
CA VAL A 69 -2.87 -8.22 2.82
C VAL A 69 -2.99 -9.66 2.36
N GLU A 70 -2.49 -10.60 3.16
CA GLU A 70 -2.56 -12.03 2.88
C GLU A 70 -4.01 -12.54 2.83
N LYS A 71 -4.47 -12.98 1.65
CA LYS A 71 -5.89 -13.23 1.37
C LYS A 71 -6.49 -14.37 2.18
N ARG A 72 -5.70 -15.41 2.46
CA ARG A 72 -6.18 -16.59 3.20
C ARG A 72 -6.39 -16.32 4.69
N ARG A 73 -5.70 -15.32 5.24
CA ARG A 73 -5.76 -14.99 6.67
C ARG A 73 -6.62 -13.77 6.95
N PHE A 74 -6.70 -12.83 6.02
CA PHE A 74 -7.34 -11.55 6.24
C PHE A 74 -8.15 -11.11 5.01
N THR A 75 -9.30 -10.49 5.26
CA THR A 75 -10.20 -9.98 4.21
C THR A 75 -9.84 -8.58 3.72
N GLY A 76 -9.00 -7.84 4.46
CA GLY A 76 -8.68 -6.44 4.14
C GLY A 76 -9.81 -5.44 4.43
N THR A 77 -10.84 -5.83 5.19
CA THR A 77 -12.05 -5.02 5.42
C THR A 77 -11.74 -3.62 5.96
N CYS A 78 -10.76 -3.47 6.86
CA CYS A 78 -10.40 -2.16 7.40
C CYS A 78 -9.88 -1.20 6.34
N TYR A 79 -9.06 -1.69 5.39
CA TYR A 79 -8.54 -0.90 4.27
C TYR A 79 -9.68 -0.47 3.34
N LYS A 80 -10.58 -1.39 2.98
CA LYS A 80 -11.78 -1.06 2.19
C LYS A 80 -12.64 -0.01 2.88
N ALA A 81 -12.87 -0.16 4.18
CA ALA A 81 -13.67 0.77 4.98
C ALA A 81 -13.01 2.16 5.16
N SER A 82 -11.71 2.29 4.93
CA SER A 82 -10.99 3.56 4.94
C SER A 82 -10.66 4.07 3.53
N ASN A 83 -11.44 3.70 2.51
CA ASN A 83 -11.32 4.16 1.11
C ASN A 83 -10.03 3.75 0.38
N TRP A 84 -9.40 2.64 0.78
CA TRP A 84 -8.31 2.05 -0.02
C TRP A 84 -8.90 1.23 -1.17
N THR A 85 -8.22 1.25 -2.31
CA THR A 85 -8.62 0.51 -3.51
C THR A 85 -7.78 -0.76 -3.64
N CYS A 86 -8.44 -1.92 -3.70
CA CYS A 86 -7.78 -3.18 -4.06
C CYS A 86 -7.52 -3.20 -5.57
N VAL A 87 -6.27 -3.35 -5.99
CA VAL A 87 -5.86 -3.27 -7.40
C VAL A 87 -5.47 -4.61 -8.01
N GLY A 88 -5.51 -5.68 -7.22
CA GLY A 88 -5.17 -7.04 -7.65
C GLY A 88 -4.35 -7.78 -6.61
N ASP A 89 -3.71 -8.86 -7.05
CA ASP A 89 -3.05 -9.80 -6.16
C ASP A 89 -1.57 -10.00 -6.52
N THR A 90 -0.74 -10.26 -5.51
CA THR A 90 0.63 -10.75 -5.74
C THR A 90 0.58 -12.18 -6.28
N LYS A 91 1.62 -12.57 -7.03
CA LYS A 91 1.73 -13.93 -7.56
C LYS A 91 2.12 -14.99 -6.52
N GLY A 92 2.37 -14.62 -5.26
CA GLY A 92 3.01 -15.52 -4.29
C GLY A 92 4.52 -15.69 -4.50
N ARG A 93 5.13 -14.81 -5.30
CA ARG A 93 6.57 -14.84 -5.60
C ARG A 93 7.37 -14.14 -4.49
N GLY A 94 8.35 -14.85 -3.93
CA GLY A 94 9.31 -14.28 -2.98
C GLY A 94 10.44 -13.51 -3.66
N LYS A 95 11.16 -12.67 -2.89
CA LYS A 95 12.32 -11.92 -3.41
C LYS A 95 13.43 -12.85 -3.91
N LEU A 96 13.58 -14.03 -3.29
CA LEU A 96 14.59 -15.04 -3.63
C LEU A 96 14.06 -16.16 -4.54
N ASP A 97 12.86 -16.01 -5.08
CA ASP A 97 12.26 -17.01 -5.96
C ASP A 97 12.81 -16.88 -7.39
N VAL A 98 13.98 -17.48 -7.60
CA VAL A 98 14.69 -17.51 -8.89
C VAL A 98 14.02 -18.42 -9.92
N HIS A 99 13.30 -19.46 -9.47
CA HIS A 99 12.64 -20.44 -10.33
C HIS A 99 11.16 -20.11 -10.61
N ASN A 100 10.65 -18.99 -10.08
CA ASN A 100 9.26 -18.55 -10.21
C ASN A 100 8.22 -19.56 -9.70
N GLU A 101 8.57 -20.33 -8.68
CA GLU A 101 7.70 -21.37 -8.12
C GLU A 101 6.49 -20.80 -7.38
N CYS A 102 6.53 -19.52 -6.99
CA CYS A 102 5.41 -18.81 -6.37
C CYS A 102 4.88 -19.46 -5.08
N LYS A 103 5.79 -20.02 -4.26
CA LYS A 103 5.45 -20.77 -3.03
C LYS A 103 4.95 -19.93 -1.85
N LEU A 104 5.05 -18.59 -1.90
CA LEU A 104 4.61 -17.73 -0.80
C LEU A 104 3.10 -17.45 -0.85
N PRO A 105 2.49 -17.09 0.29
CA PRO A 105 1.08 -16.70 0.31
C PRO A 105 0.77 -15.53 -0.62
N VAL A 106 -0.32 -15.68 -1.38
CA VAL A 106 -0.90 -14.62 -2.20
C VAL A 106 -1.45 -13.50 -1.33
N LYS A 107 -1.10 -12.26 -1.66
CA LYS A 107 -1.53 -11.05 -0.96
C LYS A 107 -2.32 -10.17 -1.91
N SER A 108 -3.44 -9.65 -1.45
CA SER A 108 -4.12 -8.53 -2.12
C SER A 108 -3.32 -7.25 -1.96
N ILE A 109 -3.29 -6.44 -3.00
CA ILE A 109 -2.55 -5.18 -3.08
C ILE A 109 -3.56 -4.04 -2.95
N TRP A 110 -3.36 -3.19 -1.95
CA TRP A 110 -4.26 -2.07 -1.67
C TRP A 110 -3.51 -0.76 -1.78
N LEU A 111 -4.12 0.22 -2.45
CA LEU A 111 -3.56 1.55 -2.67
C LEU A 111 -4.47 2.63 -2.09
N TYR A 112 -3.86 3.68 -1.54
CA TYR A 112 -4.58 4.88 -1.09
C TYR A 112 -3.87 6.14 -1.59
N PRO A 113 -4.48 6.89 -2.53
CA PRO A 113 -3.93 8.17 -3.00
C PRO A 113 -3.87 9.22 -1.89
N LEU A 114 -2.71 9.85 -1.70
CA LEU A 114 -2.54 10.99 -0.78
C LEU A 114 -2.88 12.32 -1.45
N ARG A 115 -2.92 12.33 -2.79
CA ARG A 115 -3.33 13.46 -3.63
C ARG A 115 -4.12 12.96 -4.85
N LYS A 116 -4.95 13.81 -5.45
CA LYS A 116 -5.84 13.43 -6.57
C LYS A 116 -5.07 13.11 -7.85
N ASP A 117 -4.01 13.87 -8.10
CA ASP A 117 -3.10 13.84 -9.24
C ASP A 117 -1.90 12.91 -9.02
N PHE A 118 -1.98 11.96 -8.07
CA PHE A 118 -0.84 11.10 -7.70
C PHE A 118 -0.25 10.34 -8.91
N ARG A 119 -1.08 9.98 -9.90
CA ARG A 119 -0.61 9.28 -11.10
C ARG A 119 0.29 10.15 -11.96
N GLU A 120 0.03 11.46 -12.04
CA GLU A 120 0.87 12.39 -12.80
C GLU A 120 2.26 12.46 -12.16
N TRP A 121 2.30 12.63 -10.84
CA TRP A 121 3.55 12.62 -10.07
C TRP A 121 4.32 11.32 -10.20
N LEU A 122 3.63 10.19 -10.18
CA LEU A 122 4.28 8.89 -10.31
C LEU A 122 4.72 8.59 -11.75
N ARG A 123 4.16 9.23 -12.77
CA ARG A 123 4.54 8.97 -14.18
C ARG A 123 5.64 9.89 -14.71
N ASN A 124 5.94 10.98 -14.01
CA ASN A 124 6.89 12.01 -14.44
C ASN A 124 8.36 11.69 -14.14
#